data_AF-A0A2A3VNW3-F1
#
_entry.id   AF-A0A2A3VNW3-F1
#
_cell.length_a   1.000
_cell.length_b   1.000
_cell.length_c   1.000
_cell.angle_alpha   90.00
_cell.angle_beta   90.00
_cell.angle_gamma   90.00
#
_symmetry.space_group_name_H-M   'P 1'
#
loop_
_entity.id
_entity.type
_entity.pdbx_description
1 polymer ?
#
loop_
_entity_poly.entity_id
_entity_poly.type
_entity_poly.pdbx_seq_one_letter_code
_entity_poly.pdbx_strand_id
1 'polypeptide(L)'
;MHHDAQHRVILAEMARAIRTGQPDADWHEVEPHLRALWEHAPRAATWSEVRSEAARHWRFGEALPPCTVVSLPDAARHTACVGLEHRP
;
A
#
# COMPACT_ATOMS: atom_id res chain seq x y z
N MET A 1 20.73 -2.49 3.07
CA MET A 1 19.51 -2.61 3.89
C MET A 1 18.31 -1.80 3.39
N HIS A 2 18.46 -0.84 2.45
CA HIS A 2 17.32 -0.02 1.96
C HIS A 2 16.35 -0.73 0.99
N HIS A 3 16.79 -1.72 0.21
CA HIS A 3 15.93 -2.45 -0.73
C HIS A 3 14.78 -3.21 -0.03
N ASP A 4 15.05 -3.79 1.14
CA ASP A 4 14.07 -4.58 1.90
C ASP A 4 12.92 -3.71 2.41
N ALA A 5 13.23 -2.51 2.90
CA ALA A 5 12.23 -1.55 3.37
C ALA A 5 11.34 -1.05 2.23
N GLN A 6 11.91 -0.77 1.05
CA GLN A 6 11.14 -0.36 -0.12
C GLN A 6 10.20 -1.47 -0.61
N HIS A 7 10.67 -2.72 -0.65
CA HIS A 7 9.83 -3.86 -1.04
C HIS A 7 8.61 -4.01 -0.11
N ARG A 8 8.80 -3.89 1.20
CA ARG A 8 7.69 -3.96 2.18
C ARG A 8 6.63 -2.90 1.95
N VAL A 9 7.04 -1.65 1.70
CA VAL A 9 6.10 -0.56 1.41
C VAL A 9 5.31 -0.85 0.13
N ILE A 10 5.98 -1.28 -0.94
CA ILE A 10 5.32 -1.62 -2.21
C ILE A 10 4.31 -2.76 -2.00
N LEU A 11 4.68 -3.82 -1.27
CA LEU A 11 3.79 -4.95 -0.99
C LEU A 11 2.56 -4.53 -0.15
N ALA A 12 2.76 -3.68 0.84
CA ALA A 12 1.68 -3.13 1.66
C ALA A 12 0.70 -2.29 0.83
N GLU A 13 1.20 -1.40 -0.03
CA GLU A 13 0.37 -0.55 -0.87
C GLU A 13 -0.38 -1.36 -1.95
N MET A 14 0.27 -2.35 -2.57
CA MET A 14 -0.41 -3.27 -3.50
C MET A 14 -1.52 -4.06 -2.81
N ALA A 15 -1.25 -4.61 -1.62
CA ALA A 15 -2.26 -5.34 -0.84
C ALA A 15 -3.44 -4.43 -0.48
N ARG A 16 -3.17 -3.18 -0.09
CA ARG A 16 -4.20 -2.19 0.20
C ARG A 16 -5.03 -1.84 -1.04
N ALA A 17 -4.38 -1.60 -2.18
CA ALA A 17 -5.07 -1.27 -3.43
C ALA A 17 -6.05 -2.38 -3.83
N ILE A 18 -5.62 -3.64 -3.78
CA ILE A 18 -6.50 -4.75 -4.14
C ILE A 18 -7.64 -4.92 -3.13
N ARG A 19 -7.36 -4.74 -1.83
CA ARG A 19 -8.39 -4.80 -0.77
C ARG A 19 -9.49 -3.77 -0.97
N THR A 20 -9.17 -2.57 -1.46
CA THR A 20 -10.22 -1.55 -1.72
C THR A 20 -11.19 -1.98 -2.82
N GLY A 21 -10.74 -2.79 -3.78
CA GLY A 21 -11.61 -3.35 -4.82
C GLY A 21 -12.28 -4.67 -4.43
N GLN A 22 -11.67 -5.44 -3.53
CA GLN A 22 -12.12 -6.78 -3.13
C GLN A 22 -11.84 -7.01 -1.62
N PRO A 23 -12.65 -6.44 -0.72
CA PRO A 23 -12.40 -6.51 0.72
C PRO A 23 -12.56 -7.92 1.31
N ASP A 24 -13.46 -8.72 0.72
CA ASP A 24 -13.79 -10.07 1.18
C ASP A 24 -13.00 -11.19 0.46
N ALA A 25 -12.04 -10.83 -0.41
CA ALA A 25 -11.30 -11.83 -1.18
C ALA A 25 -10.34 -12.65 -0.30
N ASP A 26 -10.29 -13.95 -0.56
CA ASP A 26 -9.34 -14.84 0.09
C ASP A 26 -7.94 -14.68 -0.51
N TRP A 27 -6.90 -14.95 0.29
CA TRP A 27 -5.50 -14.87 -0.17
C TRP A 27 -5.27 -15.59 -1.52
N HIS A 28 -5.93 -16.73 -1.74
CA HIS A 28 -5.82 -17.50 -2.98
C HIS A 28 -6.37 -16.79 -4.22
N GLU A 29 -7.36 -15.92 -4.05
CA GLU A 29 -7.93 -15.10 -5.13
C GLU A 29 -7.03 -13.89 -5.43
N VAL A 30 -6.36 -13.37 -4.40
CA VAL A 30 -5.55 -12.14 -4.49
C VAL A 30 -4.10 -12.40 -4.88
N GLU A 31 -3.56 -13.54 -4.47
CA GLU A 31 -2.19 -13.97 -4.77
C GLU A 31 -1.80 -13.82 -6.25
N PRO A 32 -2.58 -14.32 -7.24
CA PRO A 32 -2.22 -14.19 -8.65
C PRO A 32 -2.18 -12.73 -9.11
N HIS A 33 -3.06 -11.87 -8.57
CA HIS A 33 -3.09 -10.44 -8.90
C HIS A 33 -1.87 -9.70 -8.33
N LEU A 34 -1.52 -9.97 -7.07
CA LEU A 34 -0.31 -9.41 -6.44
C LEU A 34 0.96 -9.87 -7.16
N ARG A 35 1.02 -11.15 -7.52
CA ARG A 35 2.13 -11.71 -8.29
C ARG A 35 2.29 -10.99 -9.63
N ALA A 36 1.21 -10.84 -10.38
CA ALA A 36 1.25 -10.16 -11.67
C ALA A 36 1.76 -8.71 -11.55
N LEU A 37 1.29 -7.97 -10.53
CA LEU A 37 1.78 -6.62 -10.24
C LEU A 37 3.26 -6.58 -9.82
N TRP A 38 3.70 -7.59 -9.07
CA TRP A 38 5.09 -7.71 -8.63
C TRP A 38 6.04 -8.11 -9.77
N GLU A 39 5.60 -8.94 -10.70
CA GLU A 39 6.40 -9.37 -11.86
C GLU A 39 6.36 -8.34 -13.01
N HIS A 40 5.40 -7.42 -13.01
CA HIS A 40 5.27 -6.40 -14.06
C HIS A 40 6.41 -5.36 -14.09
N ALA A 41 7.09 -5.12 -12.97
CA ALA A 41 8.21 -4.18 -12.91
C ALA A 41 9.52 -4.93 -12.59
N PRO A 42 10.65 -4.52 -13.19
CA PRO A 42 11.95 -5.10 -12.87
C PRO A 42 12.29 -4.81 -11.41
N ARG A 43 12.37 -5.86 -10.60
CA ARG A 43 12.67 -5.79 -9.17
C ARG A 43 13.80 -6.75 -8.84
N ALA A 44 14.58 -6.40 -7.83
CA ALA A 44 15.72 -7.22 -7.40
C ALA A 44 15.30 -8.51 -6.69
N ALA A 45 14.08 -8.58 -6.16
CA ALA A 45 13.53 -9.76 -5.49
C ALA A 45 12.44 -10.43 -6.32
N THR A 46 12.51 -11.75 -6.42
CA THR A 46 11.50 -12.59 -7.06
C THR A 46 10.23 -12.65 -6.23
N TRP A 47 9.10 -12.99 -6.88
CA TRP A 47 7.83 -13.18 -6.16
C TRP A 47 7.95 -14.22 -5.04
N SER A 48 8.66 -15.32 -5.28
CA SER A 48 8.88 -16.39 -4.29
C SER A 48 9.56 -15.89 -3.00
N GLU A 49 10.46 -14.92 -3.10
CA GLU A 49 11.16 -14.33 -1.96
C GLU A 49 10.26 -13.42 -1.13
N VAL A 50 9.31 -12.72 -1.77
CA VAL A 50 8.43 -11.74 -1.09
C VAL A 50 7.03 -12.25 -0.79
N ARG A 51 6.66 -13.43 -1.28
CA ARG A 51 5.32 -14.04 -1.16
C ARG A 51 4.85 -14.10 0.30
N SER A 52 5.71 -14.54 1.20
CA SER A 52 5.37 -14.66 2.63
C SER A 52 5.08 -13.31 3.27
N GLU A 53 5.81 -12.26 2.87
CA GLU A 53 5.60 -10.90 3.37
C GLU A 53 4.33 -10.28 2.76
N ALA A 54 4.06 -10.52 1.47
CA ALA A 54 2.81 -10.15 0.82
C ALA A 54 1.59 -10.78 1.52
N ALA A 55 1.67 -12.08 1.84
CA ALA A 55 0.62 -12.78 2.58
C ALA A 55 0.43 -12.21 4.00
N ARG A 56 1.51 -11.80 4.66
CA ARG A 56 1.48 -11.12 5.96
C ARG A 56 0.77 -9.77 5.87
N HIS A 57 1.08 -8.96 4.87
CA HIS A 57 0.41 -7.68 4.62
C HIS A 57 -1.06 -7.86 4.25
N TRP A 58 -1.41 -8.89 3.49
CA TRP A 58 -2.81 -9.20 3.23
C TRP A 58 -3.53 -9.59 4.54
N ARG A 59 -2.97 -10.51 5.34
CA ARG A 59 -3.68 -10.99 6.54
C ARG A 59 -3.75 -9.98 7.68
N PHE A 60 -2.75 -9.12 7.84
CA PHE A 60 -2.57 -8.26 9.02
C PHE A 60 -2.40 -6.77 8.71
N GLY A 61 -2.55 -6.36 7.44
CA GLY A 61 -2.19 -5.03 6.96
C GLY A 61 -2.93 -3.85 7.61
N GLU A 62 -4.08 -4.06 8.26
CA GLU A 62 -4.76 -3.02 9.04
C GLU A 62 -4.02 -2.63 10.32
N ALA A 63 -3.15 -3.50 10.85
CA ALA A 63 -2.36 -3.21 12.04
C ALA A 63 -1.09 -2.38 11.74
N LEU A 64 -0.74 -2.20 10.45
CA LEU A 64 0.34 -1.31 10.04
C LEU A 64 -0.25 0.08 9.79
N PRO A 65 0.22 1.12 10.49
CA PRO A 65 -0.25 2.48 10.23
C PRO A 65 -0.06 2.77 8.74
N PRO A 66 -1.02 3.44 8.08
CA PRO A 66 -0.89 3.81 6.67
C PRO A 66 0.47 4.47 6.51
N CYS A 67 1.27 4.00 5.54
CA CYS A 67 2.55 4.62 5.22
C CYS A 67 2.30 6.12 5.10
N THR A 68 2.67 6.86 6.13
CA THR A 68 2.44 8.29 6.19
C THR A 68 3.33 8.81 5.09
N VAL A 69 2.70 9.36 4.05
CA VAL A 69 3.38 9.99 2.92
C VAL A 69 4.53 10.79 3.51
N VAL A 70 5.77 10.37 3.24
CA VAL A 70 6.93 11.17 3.63
C VAL A 70 6.72 12.50 2.92
N SER A 71 6.35 13.52 3.69
CA SER A 71 6.23 14.87 3.19
C SER A 71 7.56 15.22 2.55
N LEU A 72 7.55 15.39 1.22
CA LEU A 72 8.55 16.20 0.55
C LEU A 72 8.58 17.57 1.27
N PRO A 73 9.76 18.16 1.49
CA PRO A 73 9.87 19.38 2.27
C PRO A 73 8.99 20.50 1.70
N ASP A 74 8.28 21.13 2.62
CA ASP A 74 7.42 22.30 2.48
C ASP A 74 8.01 23.35 1.54
N ALA A 75 7.39 23.53 0.37
CA ALA A 75 7.54 24.74 -0.42
C ALA A 75 6.35 24.90 -1.36
N ALA A 76 5.34 25.62 -0.86
CA ALA A 76 4.42 26.53 -1.59
C ALA A 76 2.95 26.38 -1.19
N ARG A 77 2.63 26.92 -0.01
CA ARG A 77 1.62 27.97 0.22
C ARG A 77 0.45 28.10 -0.76
N HIS A 78 -0.75 28.04 -0.18
CA HIS A 78 -1.80 29.08 -0.07
C HIS A 78 -3.19 28.45 -0.33
N THR A 79 -3.95 28.18 0.73
CA THR A 79 -4.96 29.09 1.32
C THR A 79 -6.17 29.30 0.42
N ALA A 80 -7.29 28.65 0.76
CA ALA A 80 -8.53 29.34 1.11
C ALA A 80 -9.60 28.37 1.68
N CYS A 81 -9.87 28.55 2.97
CA CYS A 81 -11.19 28.65 3.60
C CYS A 81 -12.15 27.46 3.58
N VAL A 82 -12.18 26.79 4.74
CA VAL A 82 -13.32 26.08 5.32
C VAL A 82 -14.58 26.96 5.30
N GLY A 83 -15.69 26.37 4.87
CA GLY A 83 -17.02 27.00 4.88
C GLY A 83 -18.11 25.95 5.08
N LEU A 84 -18.12 25.31 6.25
CA LEU A 84 -19.22 24.56 6.85
C LEU A 84 -18.98 24.77 8.36
N GLU A 85 -19.90 25.31 9.16
CA GLU A 85 -21.32 25.03 9.27
C GLU A 85 -21.87 25.86 10.44
N HIS A 86 -23.14 26.29 10.41
CA HIS A 86 -24.06 26.06 11.54
C HIS A 86 -25.48 26.57 11.25
N ARG A 87 -26.41 25.62 11.26
CA ARG A 87 -27.87 25.78 11.42
C ARG A 87 -28.20 26.16 12.88
N PRO A 88 -29.38 26.72 13.21
CA PRO A 88 -30.67 25.99 13.13
C PRO A 88 -31.73 26.57 12.19
#